data_AF-A0A8J5QJA8-F1
#
_entry.id   AF-A0A8J5QJA8-F1
#
_cell.length_a   1.000
_cell.length_b   1.000
_cell.length_c   1.000
_cell.angle_alpha   90.00
_cell.angle_beta   90.00
_cell.angle_gamma   90.00
#
_symmetry.space_group_name_H-M   'P 1'
#
loop_
_entity.id
_entity.type
_entity.pdbx_description
1 polymer ?
#
loop_
_entity_poly.entity_id
_entity_poly.type
_entity_poly.pdbx_seq_one_letter_code
_entity_poly.pdbx_strand_id
1 'polypeptide(L)'
;MTDNPVTFQQVVCSTTCDGNTPRPQDSDQFSGNTSRGPITQYAESILQDMLTNIVKQQTLTTIANHISIERETAGNHDENFPHITNLQVGSTLDIFGQDKNKLKVAETSRYFPCENCGRKIAGGRFASHVNKCLERRRK
;
A
#
# COMPACT_ATOMS: atom_id res chain seq x y z
N MET A 1 15.47 20.99 26.77
CA MET A 1 16.55 20.01 26.54
C MET A 1 16.32 18.84 27.46
N THR A 2 15.62 17.81 26.98
CA THR A 2 15.67 16.44 27.51
C THR A 2 15.13 15.53 26.41
N ASP A 3 16.05 14.91 25.68
CA ASP A 3 15.79 13.92 24.65
C ASP A 3 15.27 12.62 25.27
N ASN A 4 14.18 12.08 24.74
CA ASN A 4 13.69 10.73 25.05
C ASN A 4 14.11 9.80 23.90
N PRO A 5 14.86 8.71 24.14
CA PRO A 5 15.21 7.77 23.09
C PRO A 5 14.03 6.83 22.78
N VAL A 6 13.68 6.73 21.50
CA VAL A 6 12.69 5.78 20.97
C VAL A 6 13.29 4.38 20.99
N THR A 7 12.68 3.50 21.80
CA THR A 7 13.00 2.08 21.92
C THR A 7 12.50 1.33 20.69
N PHE A 8 13.42 0.74 19.91
CA PHE A 8 13.10 -0.13 18.78
C PHE A 8 12.79 -1.53 19.30
N GLN A 9 11.53 -1.96 19.20
CA GLN A 9 11.11 -3.30 19.59
C GLN A 9 11.34 -4.26 18.41
N GLN A 10 12.39 -5.08 18.50
CA GLN A 10 12.66 -6.15 17.54
C GLN A 10 11.59 -7.25 17.65
N VAL A 11 11.00 -7.59 16.51
CA VAL A 11 10.17 -8.78 16.33
C VAL A 11 11.09 -10.00 16.38
N VAL A 12 10.96 -10.79 17.44
CA VAL A 12 11.72 -12.02 17.66
C VAL A 12 10.96 -13.17 16.97
N CYS A 13 11.50 -13.69 15.88
CA CYS A 13 11.03 -14.95 15.28
C CYS A 13 11.64 -16.12 16.05
N SER A 14 10.85 -16.73 16.92
CA SER A 14 11.20 -17.95 17.66
C SER A 14 10.82 -19.19 16.86
N THR A 15 11.81 -19.87 16.25
CA THR A 15 11.67 -21.25 15.80
C THR A 15 12.65 -22.13 16.56
N THR A 16 12.09 -22.98 17.43
CA THR A 16 12.73 -24.09 18.11
C THR A 16 13.10 -25.18 17.12
N CYS A 17 14.36 -25.62 17.13
CA CYS A 17 14.76 -26.92 16.61
C CYS A 17 15.94 -27.45 17.45
N ASP A 18 15.65 -28.52 18.17
CA ASP A 18 16.54 -29.26 19.05
C ASP A 18 17.62 -30.04 18.28
N GLY A 19 18.82 -30.08 18.87
CA GLY A 19 19.60 -31.31 18.95
C GLY A 19 20.63 -31.62 17.86
N ASN A 20 21.83 -31.92 18.35
CA ASN A 20 22.87 -32.80 17.78
C ASN A 20 24.00 -32.17 16.95
N THR A 21 25.10 -31.83 17.64
CA THR A 21 26.46 -31.72 17.09
C THR A 21 27.03 -33.08 16.72
N PRO A 22 27.77 -33.15 15.61
CA PRO A 22 29.17 -33.58 15.70
C PRO A 22 30.12 -32.60 15.00
N ARG A 23 31.27 -32.40 15.62
CA ARG A 23 32.44 -31.68 15.11
C ARG A 23 33.16 -32.55 14.07
N PRO A 24 33.60 -31.98 12.94
CA PRO A 24 34.87 -32.42 12.35
C PRO A 24 35.84 -31.25 12.17
N GLN A 25 37.11 -31.63 12.23
CA GLN A 25 38.30 -30.80 12.16
C GLN A 25 38.58 -30.32 10.74
N ASP A 26 39.12 -29.10 10.68
CA ASP A 26 40.21 -28.60 9.84
C ASP A 26 40.23 -28.82 8.32
N SER A 27 40.81 -27.81 7.65
CA SER A 27 41.14 -27.69 6.23
C SER A 27 39.97 -27.51 5.25
N ASP A 28 39.64 -26.25 4.96
CA ASP A 28 40.25 -25.63 3.78
C ASP A 28 40.10 -24.11 3.81
N GLN A 29 41.25 -23.45 3.73
CA GLN A 29 41.38 -22.02 3.48
C GLN A 29 40.78 -21.71 2.10
N PHE A 30 39.56 -21.17 2.05
CA PHE A 30 39.19 -20.32 0.91
C PHE A 30 39.43 -18.87 1.27
N SER A 31 40.72 -18.56 1.51
CA SER A 31 41.22 -17.20 1.46
C SER A 31 41.32 -16.79 0.00
N GLY A 32 40.17 -16.56 -0.62
CA GLY A 32 40.05 -15.91 -1.92
C GLY A 32 40.16 -14.39 -1.75
N ASN A 33 41.25 -13.91 -1.15
CA ASN A 33 41.71 -12.53 -1.33
C ASN A 33 42.17 -12.40 -2.78
N THR A 34 41.20 -12.38 -3.70
CA THR A 34 41.45 -11.95 -5.07
C THR A 34 41.59 -10.45 -4.95
N SER A 35 42.81 -9.94 -5.05
CA SER A 35 43.07 -8.52 -5.29
C SER A 35 42.38 -8.15 -6.60
N ARG A 36 41.09 -7.83 -6.52
CA ARG A 36 40.29 -7.27 -7.59
C ARG A 36 41.06 -6.07 -8.11
N GLY A 37 41.53 -6.16 -9.35
CA GLY A 37 42.40 -5.16 -9.95
C GLY A 37 41.82 -3.75 -9.87
N PRO A 38 42.65 -2.71 -10.05
CA PRO A 38 42.23 -1.31 -9.89
C PRO A 38 41.03 -0.94 -10.79
N ILE A 39 40.91 -1.59 -11.94
CA ILE A 39 39.82 -1.40 -12.90
C ILE A 39 38.47 -1.86 -12.32
N THR A 40 38.45 -3.01 -11.63
CA THR A 40 37.21 -3.54 -11.04
C THR A 40 36.74 -2.69 -9.86
N GLN A 41 37.67 -2.15 -9.07
CA GLN A 41 37.34 -1.24 -7.97
C GLN A 41 36.77 0.10 -8.48
N TYR A 42 37.34 0.61 -9.58
CA TYR A 42 36.83 1.84 -10.22
C TYR A 42 35.43 1.65 -10.81
N ALA A 43 35.19 0.52 -11.48
CA ALA A 43 33.86 0.18 -12.00
C ALA A 43 32.81 0.06 -10.88
N GLU A 44 33.17 -0.57 -9.75
CA GLU A 44 32.32 -0.66 -8.56
C GLU A 44 32.03 0.73 -7.96
N SER A 45 33.03 1.61 -7.90
CA SER A 45 32.85 2.99 -7.41
C SER A 45 31.90 3.80 -8.31
N ILE A 46 32.02 3.68 -9.63
CA ILE A 46 31.12 4.37 -10.57
C ILE A 46 29.69 3.82 -10.44
N LEU A 47 29.56 2.49 -10.37
CA LEU A 47 28.26 1.85 -10.17
C LEU A 47 27.61 2.34 -8.88
N GLN A 48 28.37 2.42 -7.79
CA GLN A 48 27.88 2.89 -6.50
C GLN A 48 27.42 4.35 -6.56
N ASP A 49 28.15 5.22 -7.25
CA ASP A 49 27.76 6.63 -7.40
C ASP A 49 26.47 6.77 -8.22
N MET A 50 26.37 6.06 -9.35
CA MET A 50 25.15 6.03 -10.16
C MET A 50 23.94 5.54 -9.37
N LEU A 51 24.08 4.42 -8.66
CA LEU A 51 23.00 3.86 -7.84
C LEU A 51 22.59 4.80 -6.70
N THR A 52 23.57 5.42 -6.05
CA THR A 52 23.32 6.37 -4.96
C THR A 52 22.51 7.57 -5.46
N ASN A 53 22.85 8.09 -6.64
CA ASN A 53 22.14 9.23 -7.22
C ASN A 53 20.72 8.87 -7.66
N ILE A 54 20.52 7.68 -8.27
CA ILE A 54 19.19 7.18 -8.64
C ILE A 54 18.30 7.03 -7.40
N VAL A 55 18.80 6.37 -6.36
CA VAL A 55 18.03 6.14 -5.12
C VAL A 55 17.69 7.48 -4.47
N LYS A 56 18.66 8.39 -4.32
CA LYS A 56 18.41 9.72 -3.75
C LYS A 56 17.34 10.48 -4.53
N GLN A 57 17.41 10.51 -5.86
CA GLN A 57 16.44 11.21 -6.69
C GLN A 57 15.04 10.62 -6.53
N GLN A 58 14.92 9.29 -6.54
CA GLN A 58 13.64 8.61 -6.38
C GLN A 58 13.05 8.86 -4.98
N THR A 59 13.88 8.79 -3.94
CA THR A 59 13.45 9.05 -2.56
C THR A 59 12.98 10.48 -2.40
N LEU A 60 13.74 11.47 -2.89
CA LEU A 60 13.35 12.89 -2.80
C LEU A 60 12.04 13.16 -3.55
N THR A 61 11.87 12.59 -4.75
CA THR A 61 10.65 12.74 -5.54
C THR A 61 9.45 12.14 -4.81
N THR A 62 9.61 10.95 -4.25
CA THR A 62 8.54 10.25 -3.51
C THR A 62 8.12 11.04 -2.27
N ILE A 63 9.09 11.52 -1.48
CA ILE A 63 8.83 12.29 -0.27
C ILE A 63 8.19 13.64 -0.62
N ALA A 64 8.71 14.35 -1.62
CA ALA A 64 8.14 15.64 -2.04
C ALA A 64 6.67 15.48 -2.48
N ASN A 65 6.37 14.43 -3.25
CA ASN A 65 5.01 14.13 -3.65
C ASN A 65 4.10 13.82 -2.46
N HIS A 66 4.58 12.99 -1.51
CA HIS A 66 3.84 12.67 -0.30
C HIS A 66 3.48 13.92 0.50
N ILE A 67 4.48 14.78 0.77
CA ILE A 67 4.30 16.02 1.51
C ILE A 67 3.36 16.97 0.77
N SER A 68 3.49 17.11 -0.56
CA SER A 68 2.62 17.97 -1.36
C SER A 68 1.16 17.51 -1.28
N ILE A 69 0.92 16.21 -1.45
CA ILE A 69 -0.43 15.64 -1.38
C ILE A 69 -1.02 15.82 0.02
N GLU A 70 -0.28 15.47 1.08
CA GLU A 70 -0.75 15.63 2.45
C GLU A 70 -1.06 17.10 2.78
N ARG A 71 -0.17 18.03 2.41
CA ARG A 71 -0.30 19.44 2.78
C ARG A 71 -1.38 20.18 1.99
N GLU A 72 -1.59 19.85 0.72
CA GLU A 72 -2.49 20.60 -0.17
C GLU A 72 -3.87 19.95 -0.33
N THR A 73 -3.99 18.63 -0.15
CA THR A 73 -5.24 17.89 -0.41
C THR A 73 -5.89 17.30 0.83
N ALA A 74 -5.12 16.91 1.85
CA ALA A 74 -5.65 16.41 3.12
C ALA A 74 -5.84 17.56 4.11
N GLY A 75 -6.89 18.35 3.90
CA GLY A 75 -7.29 19.37 4.86
C GLY A 75 -7.61 18.75 6.22
N ASN A 76 -6.85 19.16 7.24
CA ASN A 76 -7.01 18.91 8.67
C ASN A 76 -6.87 17.46 9.15
N HIS A 77 -5.86 17.27 10.02
CA HIS A 77 -5.65 16.15 10.92
C HIS A 77 -6.84 15.97 11.88
N ASP A 78 -7.96 15.43 11.41
CA ASP A 78 -8.77 14.59 12.27
C ASP A 78 -8.15 13.19 12.22
N GLU A 79 -7.83 12.62 13.38
CA GLU A 79 -7.27 11.27 13.62
C GLU A 79 -8.10 10.12 13.00
N ASN A 80 -9.17 10.44 12.27
CA ASN A 80 -10.05 9.53 11.54
C ASN A 80 -9.81 9.55 10.02
N PHE A 81 -8.73 10.17 9.53
CA PHE A 81 -8.40 10.06 8.11
C PHE A 81 -8.18 8.58 7.77
N PRO A 82 -8.93 8.02 6.80
CA PRO A 82 -8.83 6.62 6.47
C PRO A 82 -7.45 6.40 5.85
N HIS A 83 -6.54 5.84 6.64
CA HIS A 83 -5.32 5.26 6.11
C HIS A 83 -5.75 4.30 5.01
N ILE A 84 -5.27 4.49 3.78
CA ILE A 84 -5.60 3.60 2.67
C ILE A 84 -5.04 2.24 3.06
N THR A 85 -5.88 1.36 3.62
CA THR A 85 -5.48 0.04 4.12
C THR A 85 -5.54 -1.01 3.00
N ASN A 86 -5.90 -0.60 1.79
CA ASN A 86 -6.07 -1.49 0.64
C ASN A 86 -4.77 -1.83 -0.10
N LEU A 87 -3.61 -1.82 0.56
CA LEU A 87 -2.35 -2.21 -0.07
C LEU A 87 -2.23 -3.73 -0.26
N GLN A 88 -3.07 -4.52 0.41
CA GLN A 88 -3.03 -5.97 0.31
C GLN A 88 -3.83 -6.46 -0.90
N VAL A 89 -3.12 -7.08 -1.86
CA VAL A 89 -3.73 -7.74 -3.03
C VAL A 89 -4.76 -8.76 -2.55
N GLY A 90 -6.01 -8.61 -2.97
CA GLY A 90 -7.13 -9.46 -2.55
C GLY A 90 -8.01 -8.88 -1.43
N SER A 91 -7.74 -7.67 -0.95
CA SER A 91 -8.58 -7.01 0.06
C SER A 91 -10.02 -6.81 -0.41
N THR A 92 -10.97 -7.21 0.44
CA THR A 92 -12.41 -6.97 0.27
C THR A 92 -12.84 -5.59 0.75
N LEU A 93 -11.92 -4.80 1.30
CA LEU A 93 -12.19 -3.43 1.74
C LEU A 93 -12.18 -2.46 0.54
N ASP A 94 -12.80 -1.31 0.69
CA ASP A 94 -12.69 -0.18 -0.22
C ASP A 94 -11.60 0.81 0.25
N ILE A 95 -11.49 1.96 -0.41
CA ILE A 95 -10.54 3.03 -0.09
C ILE A 95 -10.79 3.69 1.27
N PHE A 96 -11.98 3.51 1.85
CA PHE A 96 -12.38 4.01 3.16
C PHE A 96 -12.36 2.91 4.23
N GLY A 97 -11.82 1.73 3.92
CA GLY A 97 -11.79 0.59 4.84
C GLY A 97 -13.14 -0.09 5.04
N GLN A 98 -14.14 0.17 4.19
CA GLN A 98 -15.46 -0.45 4.26
C GLN A 98 -15.49 -1.77 3.47
N ASP A 99 -16.13 -2.79 4.03
CA ASP A 99 -16.28 -4.07 3.34
C ASP A 99 -17.21 -3.95 2.12
N LYS A 100 -16.73 -4.39 0.96
CA LYS A 100 -17.46 -4.38 -0.33
C LYS A 100 -18.82 -5.07 -0.24
N ASN A 101 -18.96 -6.13 0.56
CA ASN A 101 -20.23 -6.84 0.72
C ASN A 101 -21.23 -6.01 1.52
N LYS A 102 -20.77 -5.32 2.57
CA LYS A 102 -21.61 -4.38 3.33
C LYS A 102 -22.06 -3.22 2.45
N LEU A 103 -21.16 -2.70 1.59
CA LEU A 103 -21.47 -1.60 0.69
C LEU A 103 -22.52 -1.96 -0.36
N LYS A 104 -22.43 -3.17 -0.97
CA LYS A 104 -23.43 -3.67 -1.93
C LYS A 104 -24.83 -3.82 -1.32
N VAL A 105 -24.91 -4.29 -0.07
CA VAL A 105 -26.18 -4.41 0.66
C VAL A 105 -26.74 -3.02 1.00
N ALA A 106 -25.89 -2.08 1.41
CA ALA A 106 -26.30 -0.71 1.64
C ALA A 106 -26.80 -0.02 0.36
N GLU A 107 -26.15 -0.22 -0.79
CA GLU A 107 -26.58 0.37 -2.07
C GLU A 107 -27.92 -0.15 -2.56
N THR A 108 -28.16 -1.45 -2.42
CA THR A 108 -29.42 -2.08 -2.85
C THR A 108 -30.60 -1.69 -1.96
N SER A 109 -30.36 -1.34 -0.69
CA SER A 109 -31.39 -0.88 0.24
C SER A 109 -31.71 0.63 0.15
N ARG A 110 -30.83 1.44 -0.47
CA ARG A 110 -31.08 2.88 -0.67
C ARG A 110 -32.17 3.12 -1.72
N TYR A 111 -33.04 4.09 -1.46
CA TYR A 111 -34.08 4.53 -2.40
C TYR A 111 -33.72 5.88 -3.02
N PHE A 112 -33.89 5.98 -4.33
CA PHE A 112 -33.62 7.18 -5.12
C PHE A 112 -34.92 7.67 -5.76
N PRO A 113 -35.21 8.98 -5.74
CA PRO A 113 -36.35 9.53 -6.47
C PRO A 113 -36.11 9.43 -7.98
N CYS A 114 -37.14 9.06 -8.73
CA CYS A 114 -37.11 9.10 -10.19
C CYS A 114 -37.65 10.45 -10.68
N GLU A 115 -36.78 11.26 -11.29
CA GLU A 115 -37.14 12.58 -11.84
C GLU A 115 -38.22 12.53 -12.93
N ASN A 116 -38.44 11.37 -13.55
CA ASN A 116 -39.44 11.21 -14.60
C ASN A 116 -40.86 10.94 -14.09
N CYS A 117 -41.02 10.25 -12.95
CA CYS A 117 -42.34 9.85 -12.44
C CYS A 117 -42.56 10.15 -10.95
N GLY A 118 -41.59 10.75 -10.26
CA GLY A 118 -41.65 11.12 -8.84
C GLY A 118 -41.62 9.94 -7.87
N ARG A 119 -41.56 8.69 -8.34
CA ARG A 119 -41.55 7.50 -7.47
C ARG A 119 -40.17 7.28 -6.86
N LYS A 120 -40.13 6.85 -5.59
CA LYS A 120 -38.90 6.39 -4.92
C LYS A 120 -38.62 4.94 -5.32
N ILE A 121 -37.46 4.69 -5.91
CA ILE A 121 -37.06 3.39 -6.46
C ILE A 121 -35.80 2.90 -5.75
N ALA A 122 -35.78 1.63 -5.33
CA ALA A 122 -34.60 1.02 -4.72
C ALA A 122 -33.42 0.99 -5.72
N GLY A 123 -32.19 1.25 -5.25
CA GLY A 123 -30.99 1.36 -6.08
C GLY A 123 -30.77 0.15 -6.99
N GLY A 124 -30.93 -1.07 -6.45
CA GLY A 124 -30.79 -2.31 -7.22
C GLY A 124 -31.82 -2.49 -8.36
N ARG A 125 -32.92 -1.73 -8.36
CA ARG A 125 -33.97 -1.78 -9.39
C ARG A 125 -34.04 -0.52 -10.25
N PHE A 126 -33.17 0.46 -10.00
CA PHE A 126 -33.23 1.77 -10.65
C PHE A 126 -33.10 1.66 -12.17
N ALA A 127 -32.12 0.90 -12.67
CA ALA A 127 -31.91 0.70 -14.11
C ALA A 127 -33.12 0.05 -14.81
N SER A 128 -33.68 -1.01 -14.22
CA SER A 128 -34.87 -1.69 -14.78
C SER A 128 -36.11 -0.77 -14.78
N HIS A 129 -36.23 0.06 -13.75
CA HIS A 129 -37.28 1.07 -13.68
C HIS A 129 -37.12 2.12 -14.79
N VAL A 130 -35.92 2.70 -14.96
CA VAL A 130 -35.65 3.77 -15.94
C VAL A 130 -36.06 3.34 -17.35
N ASN A 131 -35.67 2.14 -17.78
CA ASN A 131 -36.04 1.61 -19.11
C ASN A 131 -37.57 1.63 -19.32
N LYS A 132 -38.33 1.07 -18.38
CA LYS A 132 -39.81 1.01 -18.46
C LYS A 132 -40.48 2.37 -18.27
N CYS A 133 -39.88 3.24 -17.46
CA CYS A 133 -40.43 4.54 -17.09
C CYS A 133 -40.33 5.53 -18.25
N LEU A 134 -39.18 5.52 -18.96
CA LEU A 134 -38.96 6.37 -20.12
C LEU A 134 -39.81 5.94 -21.32
N GLU A 135 -40.01 4.63 -21.52
CA GLU A 135 -40.88 4.10 -22.59
C GLU A 135 -42.33 4.58 -22.46
N ARG A 136 -42.86 4.70 -21.24
CA ARG A 136 -44.26 5.10 -21.00
C ARG A 136 -44.55 6.59 -21.22
N ARG A 137 -43.53 7.46 -21.14
CA ARG A 137 -43.69 8.92 -21.30
C ARG A 137 -43.54 9.38 -22.76
N ARG A 138 -43.20 8.51 -23.70
CA ARG A 138 -43.11 8.87 -25.14
C ARG A 138 -44.49 9.00 -25.83
N LYS A 139 -45.52 9.43 -25.10
CA LYS A 139 -46.84 9.78 -25.64
C LYS A 139 -47.27 11.14 -25.15
#